data_AF-A0A183MXT3-F1
#
_entry.id   AF-A0A183MXT3-F1
#
_cell.length_a   1.000
_cell.length_b   1.000
_cell.length_c   1.000
_cell.angle_alpha   90.00
_cell.angle_beta   90.00
_cell.angle_gamma   90.00
#
_symmetry.space_group_name_H-M   'P 1'
#
loop_
_entity.id
_entity.type
_entity.pdbx_description
1 polymer ?
#
loop_
_entity_poly.entity_id
_entity_poly.type
_entity_poly.pdbx_seq_one_letter_code
_entity_poly.pdbx_strand_id
1 'polypeptide(L)' 'MTHASVPEEVREVNGITGNMLRLSVGLEDPKDLSLDLYEAFDKLNQNSKPI' A
#
# COMPACT_ATOMS: atom_id res chain seq x y z
N MET A 1 3.00 10.91 -3.05
CA MET A 1 1.64 11.49 -2.99
C MET A 1 1.37 11.87 -1.54
N THR A 2 0.71 13.00 -1.25
CA THR A 2 0.69 13.74 0.06
C THR A 2 2.02 14.22 0.64
N HIS A 3 3.09 13.41 0.63
CA HIS A 3 4.41 13.80 1.17
C HIS A 3 5.50 13.98 0.09
N ALA A 4 5.10 14.06 -1.18
CA ALA A 4 6.07 14.13 -2.30
C ALA A 4 6.95 15.40 -2.27
N SER A 5 6.48 16.47 -1.63
CA SER A 5 7.21 17.73 -1.46
C SER A 5 8.18 17.72 -0.27
N VAL A 6 8.16 16.68 0.57
CA VAL A 6 9.05 16.54 1.72
C VAL A 6 10.34 15.84 1.26
N PRO A 7 11.53 16.38 1.56
CA PRO A 7 12.80 15.74 1.25
C PRO A 7 12.84 14.28 1.71
N GLU A 8 13.50 13.42 0.94
CA GLU A 8 13.57 11.99 1.21
C GLU A 8 14.14 11.67 2.60
N GLU A 9 15.23 12.31 2.98
CA GLU A 9 15.84 12.18 4.32
C GLU A 9 14.85 12.48 5.45
N VAL A 10 14.02 13.52 5.29
CA VAL A 10 12.99 13.87 6.28
C VAL A 10 11.85 12.85 6.28
N ARG A 11 11.50 12.28 5.12
CA ARG A 11 10.49 11.21 5.05
C ARG A 11 10.99 9.93 5.73
N GLU A 12 12.23 9.53 5.49
CA GLU A 12 12.83 8.33 6.06
C GLU A 12 12.93 8.40 7.58
N VAL A 13 13.39 9.52 8.13
CA VAL A 13 13.45 9.74 9.59
C VAL A 13 12.07 9.63 10.24
N ASN A 14 11.01 10.00 9.52
CA ASN A 14 9.62 9.89 9.98
C ASN A 14 8.97 8.54 9.65
N GLY A 15 9.72 7.57 9.10
CA GLY A 15 9.21 6.23 8.75
C GLY A 15 8.32 6.19 7.50
N ILE A 16 8.30 7.26 6.70
CA ILE A 16 7.57 7.32 5.43
C ILE A 16 8.47 6.73 4.33
N THR A 17 8.47 5.40 4.24
CA THR A 17 9.32 4.62 3.33
C THR A 17 8.73 4.52 1.91
N GLY A 18 9.56 4.16 0.93
CA GLY A 18 9.14 4.03 -0.48
C GLY A 18 8.11 2.93 -0.74
N ASN A 19 7.95 1.97 0.17
CA ASN A 19 6.96 0.89 0.11
C ASN A 19 5.73 1.15 1.01
N MET A 20 5.61 2.34 1.61
CA MET A 20 4.46 2.69 2.45
C MET A 20 3.21 2.90 1.59
N LEU A 21 2.16 2.13 1.87
CA LEU A 21 0.82 2.34 1.33
C LEU A 21 -0.09 2.92 2.41
N ARG A 22 -0.91 3.92 2.04
CA ARG A 22 -1.92 4.52 2.92
C ARG A 22 -3.31 4.26 2.36
N LEU A 23 -4.13 3.51 3.09
CA LEU A 23 -5.51 3.22 2.73
C LEU A 23 -6.46 4.15 3.50
N SER A 24 -7.45 4.71 2.81
CA SER A 24 -8.57 5.42 3.44
C SER A 24 -9.79 4.51 3.31
N VAL A 25 -10.13 3.81 4.38
CA VAL A 25 -11.26 2.85 4.38
C VAL A 25 -12.58 3.60 4.54
N GLY A 26 -13.57 3.27 3.72
CA GLY A 26 -14.90 3.86 3.75
C GLY A 26 -15.87 3.12 4.66
N LEU A 27 -17.14 3.08 4.26
CA LEU A 27 -18.24 2.42 4.98
C LEU A 27 -18.77 1.18 4.22
N GLU A 28 -17.93 0.59 3.38
CA GLU A 28 -18.28 -0.58 2.56
C GLU A 28 -18.49 -1.84 3.44
N ASP A 29 -19.01 -2.92 2.84
CA ASP A 29 -19.10 -4.21 3.54
C ASP A 29 -17.67 -4.73 3.84
N PRO A 30 -17.37 -5.08 5.10
CA PRO A 30 -16.05 -5.60 5.47
C PRO A 30 -15.61 -6.83 4.66
N LYS A 31 -16.55 -7.66 4.19
CA LYS A 31 -16.25 -8.85 3.39
C LYS A 31 -15.74 -8.47 2.00
N ASP A 32 -16.39 -7.51 1.36
CA ASP A 32 -16.00 -7.05 0.03
C ASP A 32 -14.62 -6.39 0.08
N LEU A 33 -14.39 -5.53 1.09
CA LEU A 33 -13.06 -4.94 1.34
C LEU A 33 -11.98 -5.99 1.56
N SER A 34 -12.29 -7.04 2.31
CA SER A 34 -11.33 -8.12 2.56
C SER A 34 -11.01 -8.91 1.29
N LEU A 35 -12.04 -9.21 0.48
CA LEU A 35 -11.89 -9.96 -0.76
C LEU A 35 -11.04 -9.20 -1.78
N ASP A 36 -11.28 -7.89 -1.93
CA ASP A 36 -10.49 -7.02 -2.81
C ASP A 36 -9.00 -7.03 -2.45
N LEU A 37 -8.68 -6.95 -1.16
CA LEU A 37 -7.29 -7.00 -0.69
C LEU A 37 -6.65 -8.37 -0.94
N TYR A 38 -7.37 -9.47 -0.64
CA TYR A 38 -6.86 -10.83 -0.89
C TYR A 38 -6.60 -11.08 -2.38
N GLU A 39 -7.54 -10.74 -3.25
CA GLU A 39 -7.37 -10.88 -4.69
C GLU A 39 -6.18 -10.07 -5.23
N ALA A 40 -5.97 -8.85 -4.72
CA ALA A 40 -4.84 -8.02 -5.10
C ALA A 40 -3.51 -8.66 -4.72
N PHE A 41 -3.39 -9.22 -3.51
CA PHE A 41 -2.17 -9.91 -3.07
C PHE A 41 -1.93 -11.21 -3.84
N ASP A 42 -2.99 -11.98 -4.14
CA ASP A 42 -2.87 -13.21 -4.92
C ASP A 42 -2.40 -12.92 -6.36
N LYS A 43 -2.87 -11.84 -6.99
CA LYS A 43 -2.40 -11.40 -8.31
C LYS A 43 -0.90 -11.06 -8.32
N LEU A 44 -0.36 -10.51 -7.23
CA LEU A 44 1.08 -10.24 -7.11
C LEU A 44 1.88 -11.55 -6.99
N ASN A 45 1.39 -12.50 -6.20
CA ASN A 45 2.03 -13.81 -6.01
C ASN A 45 2.10 -14.63 -7.31
N GLN A 46 1.09 -14.53 -8.17
CA GLN A 46 1.04 -15.26 -9.45
C GLN A 46 1.96 -14.67 -10.54
N ASN A 47 2.29 -13.38 -10.44
CA ASN A 47 3.09 -12.66 -11.44
C ASN A 47 4.55 -12.45 -11.03
N SER A 48 4.99 -13.09 -9.94
CA SER A 48 6.34 -12.92 -9.42
C SER A 48 7.37 -13.69 -10.27
N LYS A 49 8.12 -12.99 -11.15
CA LYS A 49 9.50 -13.41 -11.43
C LYS A 49 10.28 -13.27 -10.11
N PRO A 50 11.15 -14.23 -9.74
CA PRO A 50 11.94 -14.11 -8.52
C PRO A 50 12.76 -12.82 -8.59
N ILE A 51 12.64 -11.99 -7.55
CA ILE A 51 13.48 -10.81 -7.30
C ILE A 51 14.88 -11.30 -6.93
#